data_AF-A0A970AST1-F1
#
_entry.id   AF-A0A970AST1-F1
#
_cell.length_a   1.000
_cell.length_b   1.000
_cell.length_c   1.000
_cell.angle_alpha   90.00
_cell.angle_beta   90.00
_cell.angle_gamma   90.00
#
_symmetry.space_group_name_H-M   'P 1'
#
loop_
_entity.id
_entity.type
_entity.pdbx_description
1 polymer ?
#
loop_
_entity_poly.entity_id
_entity_poly.type
_entity_poly.pdbx_seq_one_letter_code
_entity_poly.pdbx_strand_id
1 'polypeptide(L)'
;MQLEDYFEFLDPDDIRIKGHRIGIDDVIDYYLDGYSPDQILEELPSLNLEKIYATLTYYLHNRKQVDAYMLRLAKWREERYQEWLANPSPLALRLRALKAQREQELLNLK
;
A
#
# COMPACT_ATOMS: atom_id res chain seq x y z
N MET A 1 27.29 -5.98 1.83
CA MET A 1 25.95 -5.82 2.42
C MET A 1 24.97 -6.44 1.46
N GLN A 2 24.08 -7.30 1.93
CA GLN A 2 23.04 -7.90 1.08
C GLN A 2 21.82 -6.96 1.11
N LEU A 3 21.11 -6.80 -0.01
CA LEU A 3 19.95 -5.90 -0.06
C LEU A 3 18.81 -6.42 0.82
N GLU A 4 18.73 -7.74 0.96
CA GLU A 4 17.77 -8.47 1.78
C GLU A 4 17.86 -8.08 3.26
N ASP A 5 19.01 -7.57 3.73
CA ASP A 5 19.19 -7.11 5.11
C ASP A 5 18.29 -5.92 5.47
N TYR A 6 17.77 -5.20 4.46
CA TYR A 6 16.83 -4.07 4.60
C TYR A 6 15.37 -4.50 4.74
N PHE A 7 15.05 -5.79 4.54
CA PHE A 7 13.67 -6.25 4.45
C PHE A 7 13.33 -7.32 5.49
N GLU A 8 12.04 -7.45 5.76
CA GLU A 8 11.41 -8.53 6.52
C GLU A 8 10.45 -9.27 5.59
N PHE A 9 10.77 -10.53 5.27
CA PHE A 9 9.93 -11.40 4.45
C PHE A 9 8.98 -12.16 5.37
N LEU A 10 7.77 -11.61 5.56
CA LEU A 10 6.79 -12.18 6.49
C LEU A 10 5.98 -13.30 5.85
N ASP A 11 5.70 -13.17 4.56
CA ASP A 11 4.96 -14.13 3.73
C ASP A 11 5.42 -13.99 2.26
N PRO A 12 5.20 -14.99 1.37
CA PRO A 12 5.46 -14.84 -0.06
C PRO A 12 4.86 -13.59 -0.71
N ASP A 13 3.76 -13.07 -0.16
CA ASP A 13 3.08 -11.86 -0.63
C ASP A 13 3.08 -10.72 0.42
N ASP A 14 3.99 -10.74 1.40
CA ASP A 14 4.19 -9.66 2.39
C ASP A 14 5.69 -9.44 2.67
N ILE A 15 6.29 -8.48 1.95
CA ILE A 15 7.69 -8.08 2.12
C ILE A 15 7.72 -6.64 2.63
N ARG A 16 8.27 -6.44 3.84
CA ARG A 16 8.30 -5.13 4.50
C ARG A 16 9.69 -4.55 4.61
N ILE A 17 9.77 -3.23 4.67
CA ILE A 17 11.00 -2.53 4.98
C ILE A 17 11.27 -2.70 6.49
N LYS A 18 12.42 -3.27 6.84
CA LYS A 18 12.80 -3.63 8.21
C LYS A 18 12.66 -2.46 9.17
N GLY A 19 11.96 -2.68 10.28
CA GLY A 19 11.63 -1.65 11.26
C GLY A 19 10.43 -0.76 10.91
N HIS A 20 9.74 -1.03 9.79
CA HIS A 20 8.55 -0.30 9.36
C HIS A 20 7.37 -1.24 9.09
N ARG A 21 6.17 -0.68 9.09
CA ARG A 21 4.96 -1.35 8.58
C ARG A 21 4.70 -1.04 7.09
N ILE A 22 5.71 -0.48 6.43
CA ILE A 22 5.69 -0.08 5.02
C ILE A 22 6.21 -1.24 4.20
N GLY A 23 5.45 -1.66 3.20
CA GLY A 23 5.83 -2.69 2.24
C GLY A 23 6.85 -2.17 1.24
N ILE A 24 7.57 -3.07 0.57
CA ILE A 24 8.38 -2.67 -0.58
C ILE A 24 7.50 -2.17 -1.74
N ASP A 25 6.26 -2.64 -1.82
CA ASP A 25 5.27 -2.24 -2.82
C ASP A 25 4.92 -0.76 -2.71
N ASP A 26 4.82 -0.20 -1.50
CA ASP A 26 4.55 1.23 -1.30
C ASP A 26 5.61 2.10 -2.00
N VAL A 27 6.90 1.77 -1.85
CA VAL A 27 8.00 2.51 -2.49
C VAL A 27 8.03 2.28 -4.01
N ILE A 28 7.75 1.05 -4.45
CA ILE A 28 7.78 0.68 -5.87
C ILE A 28 6.63 1.36 -6.63
N ASP A 29 5.43 1.43 -6.04
CA ASP A 29 4.27 2.07 -6.65
C ASP A 29 4.57 3.55 -6.96
N TYR A 30 5.08 4.32 -6.00
CA TYR A 30 5.49 5.71 -6.26
C TYR A 30 6.58 5.83 -7.33
N TYR A 31 7.58 4.94 -7.31
CA TYR A 31 8.62 4.93 -8.34
C TYR A 31 8.06 4.67 -9.74
N LEU A 32 7.11 3.74 -9.86
CA LEU A 32 6.43 3.43 -11.13
C LEU A 32 5.52 4.58 -11.60
N ASP A 33 4.98 5.36 -10.66
CA ASP A 33 4.25 6.61 -10.95
C ASP A 33 5.18 7.78 -11.33
N GLY A 34 6.50 7.56 -11.34
CA GLY A 34 7.50 8.51 -11.84
C GLY A 34 8.10 9.43 -10.78
N TYR A 35 7.88 9.14 -9.49
CA TYR A 35 8.44 9.93 -8.39
C TYR A 35 9.96 9.71 -8.28
N SER A 36 10.69 10.79 -7.97
CA SER A 36 12.09 10.69 -7.58
C SER A 36 12.23 10.12 -6.15
N PRO A 37 13.38 9.55 -5.77
CA PRO A 37 13.61 9.09 -4.40
C PRO A 37 13.36 10.16 -3.31
N ASP A 38 13.65 11.43 -3.60
CA ASP A 38 13.35 12.53 -2.68
C ASP A 38 11.83 12.78 -2.55
N GLN A 39 11.08 12.71 -3.65
CA GLN A 39 9.62 12.81 -3.62
C GLN A 39 8.98 11.60 -2.91
N ILE A 40 9.54 10.40 -3.08
CA ILE A 40 9.10 9.22 -2.33
C ILE A 40 9.34 9.42 -0.83
N LEU A 41 10.44 10.06 -0.44
CA LEU A 41 10.71 10.38 0.97
C LEU A 41 9.70 11.40 1.53
N GLU A 42 9.26 12.37 0.73
CA GLU A 42 8.22 13.32 1.13
C GLU A 42 6.88 12.62 1.41
N GLU A 43 6.53 11.61 0.61
CA GLU A 43 5.32 10.79 0.77
C GLU A 43 5.43 9.75 1.90
N LEU A 44 6.63 9.19 2.11
CA LEU A 44 6.94 8.18 3.12
C LEU A 44 7.98 8.68 4.14
N PRO A 45 7.68 9.75 4.91
CA PRO A 45 8.68 10.49 5.70
C PRO A 45 9.23 9.72 6.91
N SER A 46 8.65 8.57 7.24
CA SER A 46 9.21 7.68 8.27
C SER A 46 10.41 6.88 7.76
N LEU A 47 10.58 6.75 6.44
CA LEU A 47 11.74 6.10 5.84
C LEU A 47 12.95 7.05 5.78
N ASN A 48 14.06 6.53 5.29
CA ASN A 48 15.22 7.33 4.89
C ASN A 48 15.59 6.99 3.43
N LEU A 49 16.40 7.85 2.79
CA LEU A 49 16.83 7.64 1.42
C LEU A 49 17.56 6.30 1.23
N GLU A 50 18.33 5.85 2.21
CA GLU A 50 19.05 4.57 2.15
C GLU A 50 18.09 3.39 1.95
N LYS A 51 17.00 3.31 2.73
CA LYS A 51 15.96 2.29 2.60
C LYS A 51 15.20 2.40 1.27
N ILE A 52 14.92 3.62 0.81
CA ILE A 52 14.28 3.85 -0.49
C ILE A 52 15.18 3.32 -1.60
N TYR A 53 16.44 3.74 -1.65
CA TYR A 53 17.41 3.28 -2.65
C TYR A 53 17.66 1.77 -2.57
N ALA A 54 17.72 1.17 -1.38
CA ALA A 54 17.82 -0.27 -1.22
C ALA A 54 16.63 -0.99 -1.85
N THR A 55 15.41 -0.49 -1.61
CA THR A 55 14.16 -1.02 -2.18
C THR A 55 14.15 -0.92 -3.70
N LEU A 56 14.50 0.25 -4.26
CA LEU A 56 14.57 0.45 -5.71
C LEU A 56 15.64 -0.43 -6.36
N THR A 57 16.81 -0.56 -5.73
CA THR A 57 17.89 -1.42 -6.23
C THR A 57 17.47 -2.88 -6.21
N TYR A 58 16.82 -3.33 -5.13
CA TYR A 58 16.28 -4.68 -5.01
C TYR A 58 15.21 -4.96 -6.08
N TYR A 59 14.29 -4.01 -6.29
CA TYR A 59 13.29 -4.08 -7.35
C TYR A 59 13.92 -4.22 -8.73
N LEU A 60 14.85 -3.32 -9.07
CA LEU A 60 15.48 -3.33 -10.39
C LEU A 60 16.31 -4.59 -10.64
N HIS A 61 16.99 -5.13 -9.61
CA HIS A 61 17.74 -6.38 -9.70
C HIS A 61 16.82 -7.59 -9.88
N ASN A 62 15.68 -7.62 -9.17
CA ASN A 62 14.76 -8.76 -9.13
C ASN A 62 13.45 -8.51 -9.89
N ARG A 63 13.46 -7.62 -10.89
CA ARG A 63 12.26 -7.02 -11.48
C ARG A 63 11.16 -8.02 -11.84
N LYS A 64 11.51 -9.11 -12.53
CA LYS A 64 10.53 -10.16 -12.90
C LYS A 64 9.84 -10.80 -11.69
N GLN A 65 10.61 -11.11 -10.65
CA GLN A 65 10.09 -11.74 -9.44
C GLN A 65 9.21 -10.76 -8.67
N VAL A 66 9.66 -9.52 -8.53
CA VAL A 66 8.94 -8.49 -7.78
C VAL A 66 7.70 -8.03 -8.52
N ASP A 67 7.73 -7.86 -9.85
CA ASP A 67 6.53 -7.58 -10.66
C ASP A 67 5.47 -8.69 -10.46
N ALA A 68 5.89 -9.96 -10.42
CA ALA A 68 4.97 -11.07 -10.14
C ALA A 68 4.41 -11.03 -8.70
N TYR A 69 5.21 -10.60 -7.72
CA TYR A 69 4.75 -10.33 -6.36
C TYR A 69 3.71 -9.20 -6.33
N MET A 70 3.99 -8.06 -6.96
CA MET A 70 3.08 -6.90 -7.02
C MET A 70 1.72 -7.29 -7.62
N LEU A 71 1.72 -8.11 -8.68
CA LEU A 71 0.50 -8.61 -9.31
C LEU A 71 -0.33 -9.51 -8.38
N ARG A 72 0.31 -10.41 -7.62
CA ARG A 72 -0.39 -11.27 -6.65
C ARG A 72 -0.97 -10.43 -5.51
N LEU A 73 -0.19 -9.49 -5.00
CA LEU A 73 -0.61 -8.59 -3.94
C LEU A 73 -1.80 -7.73 -4.36
N ALA A 74 -1.76 -7.15 -5.57
CA ALA A 74 -2.88 -6.37 -6.13
C ALA A 74 -4.15 -7.22 -6.26
N LYS A 75 -4.02 -8.46 -6.74
CA LYS A 75 -5.15 -9.40 -6.83
C LYS A 75 -5.73 -9.73 -5.45
N TRP A 76 -4.87 -10.01 -4.47
CA TRP A 76 -5.30 -10.31 -3.10
C TRP A 76 -6.02 -9.13 -2.46
N ARG A 77 -5.52 -7.90 -2.66
CA ARG A 77 -6.17 -6.66 -2.18
C ARG A 77 -7.56 -6.48 -2.79
N GLU A 78 -7.69 -6.70 -4.09
CA GLU A 78 -8.97 -6.59 -4.79
C GLU A 78 -9.96 -7.65 -4.31
N GLU A 79 -9.55 -8.91 -4.17
CA GLU A 79 -10.42 -9.97 -3.64
C GLU A 79 -10.93 -9.64 -2.23
N ARG A 80 -10.04 -9.17 -1.33
CA ARG A 80 -10.44 -8.73 0.01
C ARG A 80 -11.41 -7.55 -0.02
N TYR A 81 -11.18 -6.60 -0.92
CA TYR A 81 -12.07 -5.45 -1.08
C TYR A 81 -13.45 -5.88 -1.56
N GLN A 82 -13.54 -6.77 -2.55
CA GLN A 82 -14.81 -7.30 -3.05
C GLN A 82 -15.56 -8.11 -2.00
N GLU A 83 -14.86 -8.93 -1.20
CA GLU A 83 -15.48 -9.64 -0.08
C GLU A 83 -16.04 -8.71 1.00
N TRP A 84 -15.30 -7.64 1.32
CA TRP A 84 -15.78 -6.63 2.25
C TRP A 84 -17.00 -5.87 1.70
N LEU A 85 -17.05 -5.60 0.39
CA LEU A 85 -18.22 -5.00 -0.26
C LEU A 85 -19.44 -5.92 -0.22
N ALA A 86 -19.23 -7.22 -0.46
CA ALA A 86 -20.30 -8.23 -0.43
C ALA A 86 -20.85 -8.44 0.99
N ASN A 87 -19.98 -8.40 2.01
CA ASN A 87 -20.32 -8.67 3.41
C ASN A 87 -19.81 -7.55 4.34
N PRO A 88 -20.37 -6.33 4.26
CA PRO A 88 -19.93 -5.21 5.07
C PRO A 88 -20.27 -5.46 6.55
N SER A 89 -19.37 -5.05 7.45
CA SER A 89 -19.59 -5.19 8.89
C SER A 89 -20.80 -4.36 9.37
N PRO A 90 -21.45 -4.74 10.49
CA PRO A 90 -22.55 -3.95 11.05
C PRO A 90 -22.15 -2.49 11.34
N LEU A 91 -20.90 -2.26 11.76
CA LEU A 91 -20.37 -0.91 11.94
C LEU A 91 -20.28 -0.14 10.61
N ALA A 92 -19.79 -0.78 9.55
CA ALA A 92 -19.70 -0.16 8.23
C ALA A 92 -21.10 0.23 7.70
N LEU A 93 -22.10 -0.64 7.88
CA LEU A 93 -23.49 -0.35 7.54
C LEU A 93 -24.04 0.85 8.33
N ARG A 94 -23.79 0.89 9.65
CA ARG A 94 -24.21 2.01 10.51
C ARG A 94 -23.57 3.33 10.09
N LEU A 95 -22.27 3.34 9.79
CA LEU A 95 -21.57 4.53 9.33
C LEU A 95 -22.09 5.02 7.97
N ARG A 96 -22.38 4.10 7.03
CA ARG A 96 -23.01 4.44 5.75
C ARG A 96 -24.38 5.10 5.93
N ALA A 97 -25.22 4.56 6.81
CA ALA A 97 -26.54 5.13 7.11
C ALA A 97 -26.44 6.54 7.71
N LEU A 98 -25.54 6.75 8.68
CA LEU A 98 -25.31 8.07 9.27
C LEU A 98 -24.82 9.10 8.25
N LYS A 99 -23.94 8.70 7.33
CA LYS A 99 -23.47 9.58 6.26
C LYS A 99 -24.61 10.00 5.33
N ALA A 100 -25.43 9.04 4.89
CA ALA A 100 -26.56 9.30 4.01
C ALA A 100 -27.63 10.22 4.65
N GLN A 101 -27.92 10.04 5.94
CA GLN A 101 -28.82 10.92 6.69
C GLN A 101 -28.30 12.37 6.69
N ARG A 102 -27.02 12.56 6.99
CA ARG A 102 -26.41 13.89 7.05
C ARG A 102 -26.39 14.60 5.69
N GLU A 103 -26.16 13.85 4.61
CA GLU A 103 -26.24 14.38 3.24
C GLU A 103 -27.66 14.82 2.87
N GLN A 104 -28.68 14.03 3.25
CA GLN A 104 -30.08 14.40 3.06
C GLN A 104 -30.47 15.64 3.87
N GLU A 105 -30.05 15.74 5.13
CA GLU A 105 -30.29 16.94 5.95
C GLU A 105 -29.69 18.20 5.31
N LEU A 106 -28.45 18.11 4.81
CA LEU A 106 -27.78 19.22 4.13
C LEU A 106 -28.45 19.61 2.81
N LEU A 107 -29.03 18.66 2.08
CA LEU A 107 -29.80 18.91 0.86
C LEU A 107 -31.15 19.56 1.17
N ASN A 108 -31.83 19.12 2.23
CA ASN A 108 -33.13 19.66 2.64
C ASN A 108 -33.05 21.06 3.26
N LEU A 109 -31.85 21.49 3.68
CA LEU A 109 -31.57 22.83 4.21
C LEU A 109 -31.23 23.87 3.13
N LYS A 110 -31.14 23.47 1.85
CA LYS A 110 -30.90 24.35 0.69
C LYS A 110 -32.19 24.60 -0.08
#